data_AF-A0A9E1VT65-F1
#
_entry.id   AF-A0A9E1VT65-F1
#
_cell.length_a   1.000
_cell.length_b   1.000
_cell.length_c   1.000
_cell.angle_alpha   90.00
_cell.angle_beta   90.00
_cell.angle_gamma   90.00
#
_symmetry.space_group_name_H-M   'P 1'
#
loop_
_entity.id
_entity.type
_entity.pdbx_description
1 polymer ?
#
loop_
_entity_poly.entity_id
_entity_poly.type
_entity_poly.pdbx_seq_one_letter_code
_entity_poly.pdbx_strand_id
1 'polypeptide(L)'
;MEESVYQPPINDSLMGRYFDPTNDIAFKKIFCTEHGKVSLISFLNAILRLKKKDWIEHVEFVPFIQNPLIEGGKQVIFDCKCRDRKGHEFIVEM
;
A
#
# COMPACT_ATOMS: atom_id res chain seq x y z
N MET A 1 -8.99 43.81 19.61
CA MET A 1 -7.63 43.48 20.07
C MET A 1 -7.55 41.96 19.95
N GLU A 2 -6.95 41.48 18.87
CA GLU A 2 -6.95 40.06 18.49
C GLU A 2 -6.05 39.25 19.42
N GLU A 3 -6.57 38.13 19.93
CA GLU A 3 -5.77 37.13 20.65
C GLU A 3 -4.90 36.38 19.64
N SER A 4 -3.59 36.62 19.68
CA SER A 4 -2.63 35.86 18.89
C SER A 4 -2.54 34.44 19.45
N VAL A 5 -3.03 33.45 18.69
CA VAL A 5 -2.85 32.03 18.99
C VAL A 5 -1.35 31.70 18.88
N TYR A 6 -0.71 31.48 20.02
CA TYR A 6 0.67 31.01 20.08
C TYR A 6 0.75 29.60 19.49
N GLN A 7 1.39 29.46 18.33
CA GLN A 7 1.77 28.15 17.79
C GLN A 7 3.23 27.88 18.19
N PRO A 8 3.50 26.84 18.99
CA PRO A 8 4.87 26.51 19.38
C PRO A 8 5.69 26.08 18.15
N PRO A 9 7.02 26.31 18.16
CA PRO A 9 7.88 25.84 17.08
C PRO A 9 7.78 24.32 16.96
N ILE A 10 7.45 23.85 15.75
CA ILE A 10 7.38 22.43 15.43
C ILE A 10 8.79 21.88 15.54
N ASN A 11 9.06 21.16 16.63
CA ASN A 11 10.34 20.50 16.83
C ASN A 11 10.38 19.28 15.91
N ASP A 12 11.08 19.38 14.78
CA ASP A 12 11.22 18.32 13.75
C ASP A 12 11.67 16.97 14.34
N SER A 13 12.37 17.02 15.49
CA SER A 13 12.80 15.85 16.28
C SER A 13 11.67 15.04 16.96
N LEU A 14 10.45 15.57 17.05
CA LEU A 14 9.28 14.90 17.65
C LEU A 14 8.19 14.53 16.64
N MET A 15 8.36 14.87 15.35
CA MET A 15 7.56 14.26 14.29
C MET A 15 8.04 12.83 14.10
N GLY A 16 7.28 11.87 14.63
CA GLY A 16 7.52 10.46 14.38
C GLY A 16 7.76 10.25 12.88
N ARG A 17 8.81 9.51 12.53
CA ARG A 17 9.03 9.11 11.13
C ARG A 17 7.99 8.04 10.80
N TYR A 18 6.86 8.47 10.25
CA TYR A 18 5.81 7.58 9.80
C TYR A 18 6.10 7.12 8.37
N PHE A 19 5.83 5.85 8.10
CA PHE A 19 5.78 5.35 6.74
C PHE A 19 4.45 5.75 6.13
N ASP A 20 4.48 6.47 5.03
CA ASP A 20 3.31 6.70 4.20
C ASP A 20 3.13 5.49 3.28
N PRO A 21 2.13 4.61 3.50
CA PRO A 21 1.90 3.44 2.65
C PRO A 21 1.40 3.82 1.25
N THR A 22 1.00 5.10 1.02
CA THR A 22 0.67 5.62 -0.32
C THR A 22 1.92 6.05 -1.10
N ASN A 23 3.11 5.93 -0.50
CA ASN A 23 4.37 6.07 -1.20
C ASN A 23 4.84 4.69 -1.69
N ASP A 24 5.11 4.60 -2.98
CA ASP A 24 5.47 3.35 -3.67
C ASP A 24 6.75 2.70 -3.14
N ILE A 25 7.75 3.50 -2.78
CA ILE A 25 9.01 3.02 -2.20
C ILE A 25 8.73 2.42 -0.82
N ALA A 26 7.89 3.10 -0.05
CA ALA A 26 7.48 2.64 1.26
C ALA A 26 6.64 1.35 1.17
N PHE A 27 5.66 1.32 0.27
CA PHE A 27 4.83 0.16 0.01
C PHE A 27 5.66 -1.06 -0.40
N LYS A 28 6.55 -0.90 -1.40
CA LYS A 28 7.51 -1.94 -1.83
C LYS A 28 8.33 -2.47 -0.66
N LYS A 29 8.89 -1.59 0.18
CA LYS A 29 9.71 -2.01 1.32
C LYS A 29 8.95 -2.84 2.34
N ILE A 30 7.66 -2.56 2.55
CA ILE A 30 6.83 -3.31 3.50
C ILE A 30 6.34 -4.63 2.88
N PHE A 31 5.75 -4.56 1.69
CA PHE A 31 4.95 -5.65 1.14
C PHE A 31 5.69 -6.52 0.12
N CYS A 32 6.72 -6.02 -0.56
CA CYS A 32 7.54 -6.81 -1.52
C CYS A 32 8.63 -7.63 -0.81
N THR A 33 8.27 -8.26 0.32
CA THR A 33 9.09 -9.26 1.01
C THR A 33 8.24 -10.51 1.24
N GLU A 34 8.84 -11.66 1.51
CA GLU A 34 8.07 -12.90 1.74
C GLU A 34 7.12 -12.77 2.95
N HIS A 35 7.57 -12.15 4.04
CA HIS A 35 6.70 -11.83 5.19
C HIS A 35 5.69 -10.70 4.87
N GLY A 36 6.10 -9.75 4.01
CA GLY A 36 5.26 -8.67 3.53
C GLY A 36 4.05 -9.15 2.74
N LYS A 37 4.20 -10.19 1.90
CA LYS A 37 3.09 -10.81 1.16
C LYS A 37 2.02 -11.38 2.09
N VAL A 38 2.41 -12.02 3.19
CA VAL A 38 1.46 -12.53 4.20
C VAL A 38 0.67 -11.38 4.83
N SER A 39 1.36 -10.27 5.15
CA SER A 39 0.72 -9.06 5.67
C SER A 39 -0.21 -8.42 4.65
N LEU A 40 0.17 -8.40 3.37
CA LEU A 40 -0.65 -7.90 2.27
C LEU A 40 -1.94 -8.72 2.11
N ILE A 41 -1.84 -10.06 2.15
CA ILE A 41 -3.02 -10.94 2.08
C ILE A 41 -3.99 -10.65 3.24
N SER A 42 -3.49 -10.51 4.46
CA SER A 42 -4.30 -10.16 5.64
C SER A 42 -4.98 -8.80 5.46
N PHE A 43 -4.22 -7.80 5.01
CA PHE A 43 -4.70 -6.46 4.75
C PHE A 43 -5.81 -6.44 3.67
N LEU A 44 -5.58 -7.08 2.53
CA LEU A 44 -6.53 -7.16 1.43
C LEU A 44 -7.83 -7.86 1.85
N ASN A 45 -7.74 -9.00 2.54
CA ASN A 45 -8.92 -9.69 3.06
C ASN A 45 -9.75 -8.80 4.01
N ALA A 46 -9.09 -7.96 4.82
CA ALA A 46 -9.75 -7.03 5.73
C ALA A 46 -10.41 -5.85 5.01
N ILE A 47 -9.68 -5.16 4.11
CA ILE A 47 -10.17 -3.93 3.46
C ILE A 47 -11.23 -4.22 2.39
N LEU A 48 -11.11 -5.34 1.66
CA LEU A 48 -12.12 -5.81 0.70
C LEU A 48 -13.32 -6.49 1.39
N ARG A 49 -13.26 -6.66 2.72
CA ARG A 49 -14.32 -7.28 3.54
C ARG A 49 -14.73 -8.66 3.04
N LEU A 50 -13.75 -9.45 2.60
CA LEU A 50 -13.99 -10.78 2.04
C LEU A 50 -14.50 -11.73 3.13
N LYS A 51 -15.49 -12.56 2.76
CA LYS A 51 -15.96 -13.65 3.63
C LYS A 51 -14.87 -14.72 3.70
N LYS A 52 -14.76 -15.44 4.83
CA LYS A 52 -13.76 -16.51 5.02
C LYS A 52 -13.69 -17.57 3.90
N LYS A 53 -14.82 -17.81 3.23
CA LYS A 53 -14.93 -18.74 2.09
C LYS A 53 -14.36 -18.20 0.77
N ASP A 54 -14.12 -16.89 0.72
CA ASP A 54 -13.65 -16.12 -0.44
C ASP A 54 -12.32 -15.43 -0.11
N TRP A 55 -11.63 -15.86 0.96
CA TRP A 55 -10.34 -15.27 1.35
C TRP A 55 -9.26 -15.54 0.30
N ILE A 56 -8.46 -14.51 0.05
CA ILE A 56 -7.22 -14.59 -0.72
C ILE A 56 -6.24 -15.46 0.07
N GLU A 57 -5.59 -16.40 -0.62
CA GLU A 57 -4.51 -17.23 -0.06
C GLU A 57 -3.16 -17.01 -0.75
N HIS A 58 -3.18 -16.50 -1.98
CA HIS A 58 -1.97 -16.22 -2.74
C HIS A 58 -2.05 -14.82 -3.35
N VAL A 59 -0.91 -14.12 -3.31
CA VAL A 59 -0.75 -12.83 -3.96
C VAL A 59 0.58 -12.79 -4.72
N GLU A 60 0.54 -12.31 -5.94
CA GLU A 60 1.70 -12.06 -6.79
C GLU A 60 1.65 -10.62 -7.29
N PHE A 61 2.79 -9.93 -7.29
CA PHE A 61 2.89 -8.60 -7.86
C PHE A 61 2.92 -8.72 -9.38
N VAL A 62 2.03 -8.00 -10.07
CA VAL A 62 2.07 -7.92 -11.53
C VAL A 62 3.21 -6.98 -11.92
N PRO A 63 4.15 -7.40 -12.79
CA PRO A 63 5.20 -6.52 -13.26
C PRO A 63 4.60 -5.33 -14.03
N PHE A 64 4.87 -4.12 -13.56
CA PHE A 64 4.51 -2.90 -14.30
C PHE A 64 5.46 -2.77 -15.49
N ILE A 65 5.01 -3.06 -16.72
CA ILE A 65 5.79 -2.76 -17.91
C ILE A 65 5.78 -1.25 -18.08
N GLN A 66 6.84 -0.58 -17.62
CA GLN A 66 7.05 0.84 -17.89
C GLN A 66 7.36 1.03 -19.37
N ASN A 67 6.42 1.61 -20.12
CA ASN A 67 6.82 2.48 -21.22
C ASN A 67 7.31 3.79 -20.58
N PRO A 68 8.54 4.26 -20.85
CA PRO A 68 9.09 5.42 -20.17
C PRO A 68 8.41 6.67 -20.71
N LEU A 69 7.42 7.20 -19.99
CA LEU A 69 6.82 8.48 -20.34
C LEU A 69 6.64 9.36 -19.11
N ILE A 70 7.39 10.47 -19.15
CA ILE A 70 7.23 11.75 -18.44
C ILE A 70 8.11 11.92 -17.18
N GLU A 71 9.16 12.73 -17.34
CA GLU A 71 9.89 13.37 -16.22
C GLU A 71 8.89 14.09 -15.31
N GLY A 72 8.76 13.61 -14.06
CA GLY A 72 7.99 14.26 -13.00
C GLY A 72 6.68 13.57 -12.57
N GLY A 73 6.27 12.47 -13.21
CA GLY A 73 5.07 11.72 -12.81
C GLY A 73 5.33 10.77 -11.63
N LYS A 74 4.70 11.01 -10.48
CA LYS A 74 4.63 10.02 -9.40
C LYS A 74 3.60 8.95 -9.79
N GLN A 75 4.05 7.84 -10.36
CA GLN A 75 3.20 6.70 -10.67
C GLN A 75 3.82 5.43 -10.12
N VAL A 76 3.22 4.83 -9.10
CA VAL A 76 3.16 3.37 -9.03
C VAL A 76 1.86 2.90 -8.35
N ILE A 77 0.88 2.54 -9.17
CA ILE A 77 -0.23 1.65 -8.79
C ILE A 77 0.32 0.23 -8.91
N PHE A 78 0.25 -0.57 -7.85
CA PHE A 78 0.70 -1.97 -7.90
C PHE A 78 -0.48 -2.90 -8.07
N ASP A 79 -0.64 -3.44 -9.27
CA ASP A 79 -1.60 -4.49 -9.50
C ASP A 79 -1.15 -5.77 -8.80
N CYS A 80 -2.05 -6.34 -8.00
CA CYS A 80 -1.84 -7.60 -7.30
C CYS A 80 -2.69 -8.68 -7.98
N LYS A 81 -2.06 -9.72 -8.51
CA LYS A 81 -2.76 -10.94 -8.92
C LYS A 81 -3.06 -11.75 -7.67
N CYS A 82 -4.34 -11.88 -7.35
CA CYS A 82 -4.84 -12.58 -6.18
C CYS A 82 -5.47 -13.91 -6.60
N ARG A 83 -5.30 -14.94 -5.76
CA ARG A 83 -6.05 -16.20 -5.86
C ARG A 83 -6.76 -16.51 -4.56
N ASP A 84 -8.06 -16.78 -4.63
CA ASP A 84 -8.86 -17.18 -3.49
C ASP A 84 -8.79 -18.70 -3.21
N ARG A 85 -9.39 -19.11 -2.09
CA ARG A 85 -9.56 -20.51 -1.65
C ARG A 85 -10.24 -21.44 -2.63
N LYS A 86 -11.02 -20.90 -3.57
CA LYS A 86 -11.76 -21.66 -4.58
C LYS A 86 -10.99 -21.74 -5.89
N GLY A 87 -9.81 -21.11 -5.96
CA GLY A 87 -8.99 -21.04 -7.16
C GLY A 87 -9.41 -19.93 -8.12
N HIS A 88 -10.31 -19.02 -7.74
CA HIS A 88 -10.61 -17.85 -8.58
C HIS A 88 -9.43 -16.90 -8.58
N GLU A 89 -9.05 -16.43 -9.78
CA GLU A 89 -8.01 -15.44 -9.96
C GLU A 89 -8.61 -14.09 -10.34
N PHE A 90 -8.09 -13.01 -9.75
CA PHE A 90 -8.51 -11.64 -10.04
C PHE A 90 -7.36 -10.66 -9.78
N ILE A 91 -7.45 -9.48 -10.38
CA ILE A 91 -6.51 -8.37 -10.13
C ILE A 91 -7.12 -7.43 -9.11
N VAL A 92 -6.32 -7.00 -8.14
CA VAL A 92 -6.61 -5.87 -7.26
C VAL A 92 -5.70 -4.73 -7.69
N GLU A 93 -6.29 -3.67 -8.23
CA GLU A 93 -5.61 -2.40 -8.54
C GLU A 93 -5.50 -1.57 -7.24
N MET A 94 -4.32 -0.97 -7.00
CA MET A 94 -3.96 -0.33 -5.73
C MET A 94 -3.55 1.13 -5.90
#